data_AF-A0A4S4C7V1-F1
#
_entry.id   AF-A0A4S4C7V1-F1
#
_cell.length_a   1.000
_cell.length_b   1.000
_cell.length_c   1.000
_cell.angle_alpha   90.00
_cell.angle_beta   90.00
_cell.angle_gamma   90.00
#
_symmetry.space_group_name_H-M   'P 1'
#
loop_
_entity.id
_entity.type
_entity.pdbx_description
1 polymer ?
#
loop_
_entity_poly.entity_id
_entity_poly.type
_entity_poly.pdbx_seq_one_letter_code
_entity_poly.pdbx_strand_id
1 'polypeptide(L)'
;MSDSQRQPPVPPDENPWRAAGLVTALGAELAVCVGLGWWIGAAIDRDNGTDYAYLVGLGVGLVAGIGSAVALIRKYAGERRK
;
A
#
# COMPACT_ATOMS: atom_id res chain seq x y z
N MET A 1 -40.14 1.22 29.61
CA MET A 1 -39.37 0.37 28.68
C MET A 1 -38.82 1.29 27.62
N SER A 2 -37.53 1.59 27.72
CA SER A 2 -36.83 2.44 26.75
C SER A 2 -36.50 1.58 25.55
N ASP A 3 -37.25 1.76 24.47
CA ASP A 3 -36.89 1.24 23.15
C ASP A 3 -35.60 1.94 22.70
N SER A 4 -34.46 1.36 23.09
CA SER A 4 -33.16 1.65 22.52
C SER A 4 -33.25 1.37 21.02
N GLN A 5 -33.46 2.47 20.29
CA GLN A 5 -33.35 2.61 18.85
C GLN A 5 -32.32 1.61 18.29
N ARG A 6 -32.80 0.53 17.68
CA ARG A 6 -31.98 -0.28 16.77
C ARG A 6 -31.67 0.61 15.58
N GLN A 7 -30.63 1.41 15.70
CA GLN A 7 -30.14 2.21 14.60
C GLN A 7 -29.73 1.22 13.50
N PRO A 8 -30.35 1.28 12.31
CA PRO A 8 -29.95 0.41 11.21
C PRO A 8 -28.45 0.64 10.94
N PRO A 9 -27.69 -0.40 10.58
CA PRO A 9 -26.29 -0.23 10.22
C PRO A 9 -26.21 0.84 9.13
N VAL A 10 -25.50 1.92 9.42
CA VAL A 10 -25.28 3.01 8.46
C VAL A 10 -24.63 2.35 7.23
N PRO A 11 -25.20 2.50 6.02
CA PRO A 11 -24.56 2.00 4.81
C PRO A 11 -23.12 2.53 4.80
N PRO A 12 -22.10 1.70 4.52
CA PRO A 12 -20.76 2.20 4.30
C PRO A 12 -20.85 3.37 3.31
N ASP A 13 -20.20 4.48 3.62
CA ASP A 13 -20.18 5.65 2.75
C ASP A 13 -19.48 5.28 1.42
N GLU A 14 -20.27 4.78 0.46
CA GLU A 14 -19.88 4.27 -0.86
C GLU A 14 -19.55 5.41 -1.84
N ASN A 15 -18.81 6.43 -1.40
CA ASN A 15 -18.36 7.47 -2.32
C ASN A 15 -17.25 6.90 -3.23
N PRO A 16 -17.53 6.69 -4.54
CA PRO A 16 -16.57 6.06 -5.46
C PRO A 16 -15.28 6.89 -5.61
N TRP A 17 -15.36 8.21 -5.44
CA TRP A 17 -14.19 9.09 -5.49
C TRP A 17 -13.25 8.88 -4.30
N ARG A 18 -13.79 8.53 -3.12
CA ARG A 18 -12.94 8.18 -1.96
C ARG A 18 -12.20 6.87 -2.21
N ALA A 19 -12.88 5.87 -2.75
CA ALA A 19 -12.24 4.60 -3.12
C ALA A 19 -11.16 4.81 -4.19
N ALA A 20 -11.45 5.58 -5.24
CA ALA A 20 -10.48 5.89 -6.29
C ALA A 20 -9.24 6.63 -5.75
N GLY A 21 -9.42 7.59 -4.84
CA GLY A 21 -8.31 8.29 -4.18
C GLY A 21 -7.42 7.35 -3.37
N LEU A 22 -8.02 6.44 -2.60
CA LEU A 22 -7.29 5.44 -1.81
C LEU A 22 -6.50 4.47 -2.69
N VAL A 23 -7.12 3.94 -3.75
CA VAL A 23 -6.45 3.02 -4.69
C VAL A 23 -5.31 3.72 -5.41
N THR A 24 -5.49 4.97 -5.82
CA THR A 24 -4.44 5.77 -6.47
C THR A 24 -3.27 6.01 -5.51
N ALA A 25 -3.53 6.34 -4.25
CA ALA A 25 -2.49 6.54 -3.25
C ALA A 25 -1.68 5.26 -3.02
N LEU A 26 -2.35 4.11 -2.87
CA LEU A 26 -1.68 2.81 -2.73
C LEU A 26 -0.87 2.44 -3.98
N GLY A 27 -1.42 2.69 -5.17
CA GLY A 27 -0.73 2.47 -6.44
C GLY A 27 0.50 3.34 -6.59
N ALA A 28 0.41 4.63 -6.21
CA ALA A 28 1.53 5.56 -6.25
C ALA A 28 2.64 5.15 -5.26
N GLU A 29 2.29 4.78 -4.03
CA GLU A 29 3.25 4.27 -3.05
C GLU A 29 3.97 3.02 -3.56
N LEU A 30 3.23 2.06 -4.12
CA LEU A 30 3.79 0.85 -4.69
C LEU A 30 4.74 1.16 -5.86
N ALA A 31 4.33 2.05 -6.76
CA ALA A 31 5.16 2.47 -7.89
C ALA A 31 6.47 3.14 -7.42
N VAL A 32 6.41 3.95 -6.36
CA VAL A 32 7.60 4.57 -5.76
C VAL A 32 8.52 3.51 -5.14
N CYS A 33 8.01 2.57 -4.35
CA CYS A 33 8.83 1.53 -3.75
C CYS A 33 9.51 0.63 -4.79
N VAL A 34 8.76 0.19 -5.80
CA VAL A 34 9.30 -0.65 -6.89
C VAL A 34 10.30 0.14 -7.73
N GLY A 35 9.96 1.39 -8.11
CA GLY A 35 10.81 2.25 -8.91
C GLY A 35 12.14 2.58 -8.22
N LEU A 36 12.11 2.88 -6.92
CA LEU A 36 13.31 3.10 -6.12
C LEU A 36 14.14 1.83 -5.98
N GLY A 37 13.51 0.69 -5.73
CA GLY A 37 14.20 -0.60 -5.64
C GLY A 37 14.94 -0.94 -6.93
N TRP A 38 14.26 -0.80 -8.07
CA TRP A 38 14.86 -0.99 -9.39
C TRP A 38 15.99 0.00 -9.66
N TRP A 39 15.78 1.29 -9.38
CA TRP A 39 16.78 2.34 -9.63
C TRP A 39 18.05 2.13 -8.81
N ILE A 40 17.92 1.78 -7.53
CA ILE A 40 19.06 1.44 -6.66
C ILE A 40 19.77 0.20 -7.19
N GLY A 41 19.02 -0.84 -7.57
CA GLY A 41 19.62 -2.05 -8.14
C GLY A 41 20.36 -1.79 -9.45
N ALA A 42 19.80 -0.96 -10.33
CA ALA A 42 20.44 -0.56 -11.58
C ALA A 42 21.70 0.30 -11.36
N ALA A 43 21.70 1.16 -10.33
CA ALA A 43 22.89 1.91 -9.95
C ALA A 43 24.01 0.98 -9.46
N ILE A 44 23.66 -0.02 -8.64
CA ILE A 44 24.61 -1.04 -8.16
C ILE A 44 25.18 -1.87 -9.32
N ASP A 45 24.33 -2.28 -10.26
CA ASP A 45 24.75 -3.01 -11.45
C ASP A 45 25.77 -2.22 -12.27
N ARG A 46 25.55 -0.91 -12.43
CA ARG A 46 26.45 -0.02 -13.18
C ARG A 46 27.83 0.11 -12.53
N ASP A 47 27.89 0.12 -11.19
CA ASP A 47 29.13 0.30 -10.45
C ASP A 47 29.90 -1.02 -10.23
N ASN A 48 29.18 -2.15 -10.12
CA ASN A 48 29.78 -3.47 -9.86
C ASN A 48 29.93 -4.36 -11.11
N GLY A 49 29.45 -3.94 -12.28
CA GLY A 49 29.48 -4.75 -13.51
C GLY A 49 28.63 -6.02 -13.42
N THR A 50 27.63 -6.01 -12.55
CA THR A 50 26.64 -7.09 -12.38
C THR A 50 25.41 -6.78 -13.21
N ASP A 51 24.67 -7.82 -13.65
CA ASP A 51 23.48 -7.68 -14.52
C ASP A 51 22.17 -8.13 -13.83
N TYR A 52 22.16 -8.30 -12.50
CA TYR A 52 21.02 -8.86 -11.77
C TYR A 52 20.59 -8.08 -10.52
N ALA A 53 21.34 -7.06 -10.07
CA ALA A 53 20.97 -6.30 -8.88
C ALA A 53 19.69 -5.47 -9.11
N TYR A 54 19.40 -5.02 -10.33
CA TYR A 54 18.13 -4.36 -10.68
C TYR A 54 16.92 -5.28 -10.49
N LEU A 55 17.06 -6.58 -10.77
CA LEU A 55 15.99 -7.57 -10.56
C LEU A 55 15.77 -7.82 -9.07
N VAL A 56 16.87 -7.95 -8.31
CA VAL A 56 16.81 -8.08 -6.85
C VAL A 56 16.17 -6.85 -6.23
N GLY A 57 16.61 -5.66 -6.64
CA GLY A 57 16.08 -4.38 -6.19
C GLY A 57 14.60 -4.22 -6.51
N LEU A 58 14.15 -4.61 -7.71
CA LEU A 58 12.74 -4.63 -8.09
C LEU A 58 11.92 -5.59 -7.19
N GLY A 59 12.43 -6.80 -6.94
CA GLY A 59 11.78 -7.76 -6.04
C GLY A 59 11.67 -7.24 -4.61
N VAL A 60 12.74 -6.67 -4.06
CA VAL A 60 12.76 -6.05 -2.73
C VAL A 60 11.79 -4.87 -2.67
N GLY A 61 11.79 -4.00 -3.68
CA GLY A 61 10.87 -2.87 -3.77
C GLY A 61 9.40 -3.29 -3.80
N LEU A 62 9.08 -4.37 -4.52
CA LEU A 62 7.73 -4.94 -4.56
C LEU A 62 7.29 -5.49 -3.20
N VAL A 63 8.15 -6.30 -2.56
CA VAL A 63 7.85 -6.88 -1.24
C VAL A 63 7.69 -5.78 -0.18
N ALA A 64 8.56 -4.77 -0.21
CA ALA A 64 8.49 -3.62 0.68
C ALA A 64 7.20 -2.81 0.46
N GLY A 65 6.85 -2.51 -0.81
CA GLY A 65 5.64 -1.75 -1.14
C GLY A 65 4.36 -2.47 -0.73
N ILE A 66 4.25 -3.77 -1.02
CA ILE A 66 3.10 -4.59 -0.58
C ILE A 66 3.06 -4.67 0.96
N GLY A 67 4.22 -4.90 1.60
CA GLY A 67 4.33 -4.97 3.05
C GLY A 67 3.87 -3.69 3.73
N SER A 68 4.26 -2.53 3.18
CA SER A 68 3.85 -1.21 3.65
C SER A 68 2.33 -1.00 3.52
N ALA A 69 1.78 -1.27 2.33
CA ALA A 69 0.34 -1.17 2.09
C ALA A 69 -0.47 -2.05 3.06
N VAL A 70 -0.07 -3.31 3.25
CA VAL A 70 -0.73 -4.22 4.20
C VAL A 70 -0.60 -3.72 5.64
N ALA A 71 0.56 -3.22 6.04
CA ALA A 71 0.77 -2.67 7.38
C ALA A 71 -0.11 -1.44 7.64
N LEU A 72 -0.21 -0.52 6.67
CA LEU A 72 -1.08 0.65 6.73
C LEU A 72 -2.55 0.23 6.85
N ILE A 73 -3.02 -0.67 5.98
CA ILE A 73 -4.39 -1.17 6.03
C ILE A 73 -4.65 -1.81 7.39
N ARG A 74 -3.76 -2.68 7.89
CA ARG A 74 -3.94 -3.32 9.19
C ARG A 74 -4.00 -2.32 10.34
N LYS A 75 -3.16 -1.29 10.31
CA LYS A 75 -3.13 -0.24 11.33
C LYS A 75 -4.46 0.54 11.34
N TYR A 76 -4.81 1.13 10.19
CA TYR A 76 -5.94 2.04 10.10
C TYR A 76 -7.31 1.35 10.02
N ALA A 77 -7.40 0.16 9.42
CA ALA A 77 -8.64 -0.63 9.41
C ALA A 77 -8.86 -1.37 10.73
N GLY A 78 -7.78 -1.76 11.43
CA GLY A 78 -7.85 -2.43 12.73
C GLY A 78 -8.18 -1.50 13.90
N GLU A 79 -7.82 -0.22 13.82
CA GLU A 79 -8.11 0.79 14.86
C GLU A 79 -9.59 1.15 15.01
N ARG A 80 -10.46 0.76 14.07
CA ARG A 80 -11.93 0.94 14.18
C ARG A 80 -12.62 -0.07 15.11
N ARG A 81 -11.86 -0.80 15.93
CA ARG A 81 -12.36 -1.74 16.95
C ARG A 81 -11.82 -1.39 18.34
N LYS A 82 -12.08 -0.18 18.84
CA LYS A 82 -12.15 0.13 20.28
C LYS A 82 -13.17 1.22 20.51
#